data_AF-A0A2V7BWZ9-F1
#
_entry.id   AF-A0A2V7BWZ9-F1
#
_cell.length_a   1.000
_cell.length_b   1.000
_cell.length_c   1.000
_cell.angle_alpha   90.00
_cell.angle_beta   90.00
_cell.angle_gamma   90.00
#
_symmetry.space_group_name_H-M   'P 1'
#
loop_
_entity.id
_entity.type
_entity.pdbx_description
1 polymer ?
#
loop_
_entity_poly.entity_id
_entity_poly.type
_entity_poly.pdbx_seq_one_letter_code
_entity_poly.pdbx_strand_id
1 'polypeptide(L)'
;DFCVVYPTAGLGYYRLPPDRLRRALCRAYNVFTAEQFRPFNDRIIPAAIIPMYTPEEAIEELEFASRQLGYKVVMMGSLIRRPIPVLVEEHPEAAKFVEWYDPIAIDSEHDYDPVWEKCRELRIAPSFHNGARSILLRNSPSNFCYNHIGHFASASEAMAKALFFGGVTRRFPELNFAFLEGGVGWACSLYADLIGHWEKRSRQALENTNPERLDRTALLALAEKYGSATVVDAVRRGEGLDDNGNGTGGVEDLDDYSRCKIARKQDFHDLYVSRFYFGCEADDPINAWAFNRRANPMNARLNAFFSSDIGHFDVPDMTDVVPEAYELVEHGLLTDDDFRDFMFTNAVRFWGEVNPDFFKGTVIEKQAAEVLAQPR
;
A
#
# COMPACT_ATOMS: atom_id res chain seq x y z
N ASP A 1 5.64 -19.22 -19.74
CA ASP A 1 5.08 -18.19 -18.84
C ASP A 1 4.49 -18.81 -17.60
N PHE A 2 4.39 -18.00 -16.56
CA PHE A 2 3.92 -18.36 -15.22
C PHE A 2 3.01 -17.23 -14.74
N CYS A 3 1.93 -17.56 -14.04
CA CYS A 3 1.00 -16.57 -13.51
C CYS A 3 0.61 -16.84 -12.06
N VAL A 4 0.27 -15.75 -11.38
CA VAL A 4 -0.36 -15.77 -10.07
C VAL A 4 -1.78 -15.26 -10.23
N VAL A 5 -2.76 -16.00 -9.73
CA VAL A 5 -4.18 -15.71 -9.97
C VAL A 5 -4.84 -15.21 -8.70
N TYR A 6 -5.44 -14.02 -8.78
CA TYR A 6 -6.22 -13.38 -7.74
C TYR A 6 -7.73 -13.46 -8.05
N PRO A 7 -8.61 -13.59 -7.05
CA PRO A 7 -10.04 -13.73 -7.31
C PRO A 7 -10.79 -12.40 -7.44
N THR A 8 -11.48 -12.18 -8.56
CA THR A 8 -12.40 -11.04 -8.73
C THR A 8 -13.57 -11.05 -7.74
N ALA A 9 -14.33 -12.15 -7.67
CA ALA A 9 -15.46 -12.25 -6.72
C ALA A 9 -14.98 -12.33 -5.26
N GLY A 10 -13.77 -12.86 -5.06
CA GLY A 10 -13.16 -13.05 -3.75
C GLY A 10 -12.73 -11.75 -3.05
N LEU A 11 -12.58 -10.64 -3.77
CA LEU A 11 -12.23 -9.32 -3.21
C LEU A 11 -13.20 -8.86 -2.11
N GLY A 12 -14.44 -9.34 -2.14
CA GLY A 12 -15.45 -9.01 -1.13
C GLY A 12 -15.53 -9.99 0.05
N TYR A 13 -14.96 -11.19 -0.06
CA TYR A 13 -15.25 -12.29 0.88
C TYR A 13 -14.75 -11.98 2.29
N TYR A 14 -13.56 -11.38 2.40
CA TYR A 14 -13.01 -10.98 3.70
C TYR A 14 -13.74 -9.80 4.34
N ARG A 15 -14.61 -9.07 3.62
CA ARG A 15 -15.34 -7.89 4.12
C ARG A 15 -16.69 -8.21 4.75
N LEU A 16 -17.09 -9.49 4.74
CA LEU A 16 -18.42 -9.87 5.21
C LEU A 16 -18.54 -9.66 6.72
N PRO A 17 -19.59 -8.97 7.21
CA PRO A 17 -19.75 -8.66 8.63
C PRO A 17 -19.88 -9.88 9.55
N PRO A 18 -20.65 -10.95 9.21
CA PRO A 18 -20.75 -12.10 10.10
C PRO A 18 -19.45 -12.91 10.09
N ASP A 19 -18.74 -12.92 11.22
CA ASP A 19 -17.48 -13.65 11.43
C ASP A 19 -17.54 -15.09 10.89
N ARG A 20 -18.51 -15.88 11.38
CA ARG A 20 -18.69 -17.27 10.94
C ARG A 20 -18.86 -17.41 9.42
N LEU A 21 -19.58 -16.49 8.78
CA LEU A 21 -19.81 -16.55 7.33
C LEU A 21 -18.55 -16.16 6.56
N ARG A 22 -17.88 -15.08 6.98
CA ARG A 22 -16.62 -14.61 6.39
C ARG A 22 -15.56 -15.71 6.41
N ARG A 23 -15.31 -16.30 7.59
CA ARG A 23 -14.31 -17.36 7.75
C ARG A 23 -14.64 -18.60 6.94
N ALA A 24 -15.89 -19.05 6.98
CA ALA A 24 -16.33 -20.20 6.19
C ALA A 24 -16.19 -19.95 4.68
N LEU A 25 -16.49 -18.75 4.20
CA LEU A 25 -16.39 -18.41 2.78
C LEU A 25 -14.93 -18.32 2.31
N CYS A 26 -14.06 -17.66 3.08
CA CYS A 26 -12.62 -17.60 2.78
C CYS A 26 -12.03 -19.03 2.77
N ARG A 27 -12.34 -19.82 3.79
CA ARG A 27 -11.91 -21.23 3.89
C ARG A 27 -12.38 -22.07 2.71
N ALA A 28 -13.65 -21.97 2.34
CA ALA A 28 -14.23 -22.72 1.23
C ALA A 28 -13.59 -22.32 -0.11
N TYR A 29 -13.40 -21.02 -0.35
CA TYR A 29 -12.71 -20.53 -1.54
C TYR A 29 -11.26 -21.05 -1.60
N ASN A 30 -10.52 -20.97 -0.49
CA ASN A 30 -9.12 -21.39 -0.42
C ASN A 30 -8.98 -22.89 -0.72
N VAL A 31 -9.85 -23.74 -0.14
CA VAL A 31 -9.88 -25.18 -0.44
C VAL A 31 -10.21 -25.43 -1.91
N PHE A 32 -11.28 -24.82 -2.41
CA PHE A 32 -11.72 -24.99 -3.79
C PHE A 32 -10.61 -24.63 -4.79
N THR A 33 -10.01 -23.45 -4.66
CA THR A 33 -8.98 -22.99 -5.59
C THR A 33 -7.67 -23.77 -5.47
N ALA A 34 -7.31 -24.22 -4.26
CA ALA A 34 -6.15 -25.10 -4.09
C ALA A 34 -6.34 -26.42 -4.82
N GLU A 35 -7.54 -27.00 -4.81
CA GLU A 35 -7.84 -28.24 -5.52
C GLU A 35 -7.93 -28.04 -7.03
N GLN A 36 -8.59 -26.97 -7.48
CA GLN A 36 -8.77 -26.66 -8.91
C GLN A 36 -7.44 -26.44 -9.63
N PHE A 37 -6.52 -25.68 -9.01
CA PHE A 37 -5.26 -25.32 -9.65
C PHE A 37 -4.12 -26.30 -9.39
N ARG A 38 -4.29 -27.29 -8.49
CA ARG A 38 -3.26 -28.30 -8.16
C ARG A 38 -2.60 -28.94 -9.39
N PRO A 39 -3.32 -29.34 -10.46
CA PRO A 39 -2.72 -29.94 -11.65
C PRO A 39 -1.85 -29.00 -12.48
N PHE A 40 -1.91 -27.69 -12.23
CA PHE A 40 -1.27 -26.62 -13.01
C PHE A 40 -0.22 -25.83 -12.21
N ASN A 41 0.17 -26.32 -11.03
CA ASN A 41 1.06 -25.61 -10.09
C ASN A 41 2.48 -25.33 -10.65
N ASP A 42 2.87 -25.93 -11.77
CA ASP A 42 4.11 -25.59 -12.47
C ASP A 42 4.02 -24.24 -13.21
N ARG A 43 2.80 -23.73 -13.44
CA ARG A 43 2.51 -22.52 -14.23
C ARG A 43 1.57 -21.53 -13.57
N ILE A 44 0.68 -21.99 -12.68
CA ILE A 44 -0.38 -21.18 -12.09
C ILE A 44 -0.36 -21.37 -10.58
N ILE A 45 -0.22 -20.27 -9.83
CA ILE A 45 -0.38 -20.30 -8.37
C ILE A 45 -1.57 -19.41 -7.97
N PRO A 46 -2.63 -19.95 -7.36
CA PRO A 46 -3.73 -19.14 -6.84
C PRO A 46 -3.30 -18.39 -5.56
N ALA A 47 -3.90 -17.24 -5.32
CA ALA A 47 -3.82 -16.53 -4.04
C ALA A 47 -4.89 -17.00 -3.06
N ALA A 48 -4.50 -17.35 -1.84
CA ALA A 48 -5.45 -17.59 -0.75
C ALA A 48 -6.00 -16.26 -0.21
N ILE A 49 -7.29 -16.20 0.08
CA ILE A 49 -7.92 -15.05 0.74
C ILE A 49 -7.69 -15.17 2.25
N ILE A 50 -7.05 -14.17 2.84
CA ILE A 50 -6.81 -14.10 4.28
C ILE A 50 -7.72 -13.04 4.89
N PRO A 51 -8.70 -13.41 5.72
CA PRO A 51 -9.51 -12.46 6.45
C PRO A 51 -8.70 -11.82 7.58
N MET A 52 -8.80 -10.49 7.69
CA MET A 52 -7.93 -9.67 8.54
C MET A 52 -8.73 -8.90 9.60
N TYR A 53 -9.92 -9.37 10.00
CA TYR A 53 -10.72 -8.67 11.02
C TYR A 53 -10.08 -8.72 12.40
N THR A 54 -9.46 -9.83 12.79
CA THR A 54 -8.56 -9.88 13.96
C THR A 54 -7.24 -10.58 13.61
N PRO A 55 -6.16 -10.35 14.37
CA PRO A 55 -4.89 -11.05 14.19
C PRO A 55 -5.02 -12.57 14.29
N GLU A 56 -5.83 -13.07 15.23
CA GLU A 56 -6.02 -14.51 15.45
C GLU A 56 -6.70 -15.18 14.26
N GLU A 57 -7.74 -14.53 13.72
CA GLU A 57 -8.43 -14.99 12.51
C GLU A 57 -7.48 -15.06 11.32
N ALA A 58 -6.67 -14.03 11.13
CA ALA A 58 -5.69 -13.95 10.06
C ALA A 58 -4.62 -15.05 10.17
N ILE A 59 -4.06 -15.24 11.37
CA ILE A 59 -3.01 -16.23 11.64
C ILE A 59 -3.54 -17.64 11.41
N GLU A 60 -4.75 -17.95 11.88
CA GLU A 60 -5.34 -19.27 11.68
C GLU A 60 -5.51 -19.60 10.20
N GLU A 61 -6.02 -18.64 9.40
CA GLU A 61 -6.20 -18.87 7.97
C GLU A 61 -4.86 -18.94 7.22
N LEU A 62 -3.87 -18.13 7.62
CA LEU A 62 -2.50 -18.21 7.08
C LEU A 62 -1.88 -19.58 7.31
N GLU A 63 -1.98 -20.11 8.53
CA GLU A 63 -1.45 -21.43 8.86
C GLU A 63 -2.18 -22.53 8.11
N PHE A 64 -3.51 -22.44 8.00
CA PHE A 64 -4.29 -23.40 7.23
C PHE A 64 -3.91 -23.37 5.75
N ALA A 65 -3.95 -22.20 5.11
CA ALA A 65 -3.65 -22.04 3.70
C ALA A 65 -2.22 -22.50 3.38
N SER A 66 -1.23 -22.08 4.18
CA SER A 66 0.17 -22.44 3.94
C SER A 66 0.45 -23.91 4.25
N ARG A 67 0.13 -24.37 5.47
CA ARG A 67 0.59 -25.69 5.96
C ARG A 67 -0.28 -26.85 5.51
N GLN A 68 -1.59 -26.63 5.32
CA GLN A 68 -2.52 -27.71 4.94
C GLN A 68 -2.78 -27.73 3.44
N LEU A 69 -2.89 -26.56 2.80
CA LEU A 69 -3.19 -26.47 1.37
C LEU A 69 -1.95 -26.23 0.50
N GLY A 70 -0.84 -25.75 1.07
CA GLY A 70 0.41 -25.50 0.34
C GLY A 70 0.45 -24.16 -0.39
N TYR A 71 -0.37 -23.18 -0.01
CA TYR A 71 -0.33 -21.85 -0.60
C TYR A 71 1.02 -21.17 -0.36
N LYS A 72 1.50 -20.51 -1.41
CA LYS A 72 2.66 -19.61 -1.36
C LYS A 72 2.30 -18.14 -1.56
N VAL A 73 1.05 -17.87 -1.99
CA VAL A 73 0.53 -16.53 -2.29
C VAL A 73 -0.72 -16.27 -1.46
N VAL A 74 -0.83 -15.06 -0.92
CA VAL A 74 -1.98 -14.61 -0.15
C VAL A 74 -2.46 -13.24 -0.59
N MET A 75 -3.77 -13.06 -0.61
CA MET A 75 -4.45 -11.77 -0.73
C MET A 75 -5.02 -11.41 0.64
N MET A 76 -4.47 -10.37 1.25
CA MET A 76 -4.85 -9.93 2.59
C MET A 76 -5.89 -8.81 2.54
N GLY A 77 -6.86 -8.90 3.45
CA GLY A 77 -7.80 -7.81 3.69
C GLY A 77 -7.12 -6.57 4.28
N SER A 78 -7.55 -5.39 3.84
CA SER A 78 -7.26 -4.10 4.50
C SER A 78 -8.52 -3.23 4.44
N LEU A 79 -8.47 -2.06 5.09
CA LEU A 79 -9.62 -1.16 5.22
C LEU A 79 -10.81 -1.89 5.88
N ILE A 80 -10.53 -2.55 6.99
CA ILE A 80 -11.52 -3.31 7.75
C ILE A 80 -12.56 -2.32 8.27
N ARG A 81 -13.83 -2.62 8.01
CA ARG A 81 -14.96 -1.81 8.47
C ARG A 81 -15.13 -2.05 9.96
N ARG A 82 -14.82 -1.03 10.76
CA ARG A 82 -14.91 -1.06 12.21
C ARG A 82 -16.11 -0.23 12.67
N PRO A 83 -16.94 -0.77 13.58
CA PRO A 83 -17.98 0.05 14.19
C PRO A 83 -17.36 1.13 15.07
N ILE A 84 -18.08 2.22 15.30
CA ILE A 84 -17.67 3.23 16.28
C ILE A 84 -18.25 2.84 17.64
N PRO A 85 -17.44 2.50 18.68
CA PRO A 85 -17.94 1.93 19.93
C PRO A 85 -19.04 2.75 20.60
N VAL A 86 -18.87 4.07 20.72
CA VAL A 86 -19.87 4.95 21.34
C VAL A 86 -21.19 4.97 20.56
N LEU A 87 -21.16 4.86 19.22
CA LEU A 87 -22.38 4.78 18.43
C LEU A 87 -23.09 3.43 18.59
N VAL A 88 -22.35 2.34 18.76
CA VAL A 88 -22.94 1.03 19.03
C VAL A 88 -23.69 1.05 20.37
N GLU A 89 -23.13 1.71 21.38
CA GLU A 89 -23.73 1.83 22.70
C GLU A 89 -24.94 2.77 22.72
N GLU A 90 -24.79 3.99 22.20
CA GLU A 90 -25.81 5.03 22.30
C GLU A 90 -26.88 4.92 21.21
N HIS A 91 -26.51 4.43 20.02
CA HIS A 91 -27.34 4.47 18.81
C HIS A 91 -27.19 3.21 17.94
N PRO A 92 -27.57 2.02 18.43
CA PRO A 92 -27.31 0.73 17.76
C PRO A 92 -27.91 0.65 16.35
N GLU A 93 -29.06 1.29 16.11
CA GLU A 93 -29.68 1.33 14.77
C GLU A 93 -28.92 2.23 13.78
N ALA A 94 -28.20 3.24 14.25
CA ALA A 94 -27.38 4.13 13.41
C ALA A 94 -25.97 3.56 13.19
N ALA A 95 -25.44 2.79 14.16
CA ALA A 95 -24.10 2.21 14.11
C ALA A 95 -23.83 1.35 12.86
N LYS A 96 -24.87 0.75 12.27
CA LYS A 96 -24.75 -0.02 11.01
C LYS A 96 -24.44 0.83 9.76
N PHE A 97 -24.54 2.16 9.86
CA PHE A 97 -24.31 3.09 8.76
C PHE A 97 -23.06 3.96 8.95
N VAL A 98 -22.44 3.92 10.13
CA VAL A 98 -21.29 4.75 10.47
C VAL A 98 -20.17 3.85 10.96
N GLU A 99 -19.15 3.74 10.13
CA GLU A 99 -17.97 2.92 10.37
C GLU A 99 -16.74 3.71 10.00
N TRP A 100 -15.61 3.34 10.60
CA TRP A 100 -14.31 3.79 10.16
C TRP A 100 -13.57 2.63 9.47
N TYR A 101 -12.59 2.97 8.64
CA TYR A 101 -11.87 2.01 7.82
C TYR A 101 -10.45 1.84 8.36
N ASP A 102 -10.20 0.66 8.91
CA ASP A 102 -8.96 0.30 9.57
C ASP A 102 -7.94 -0.25 8.57
N PRO A 103 -6.82 0.46 8.31
CA PRO A 103 -5.77 -0.02 7.43
C PRO A 103 -4.80 -0.98 8.15
N ILE A 104 -5.14 -1.48 9.34
CA ILE A 104 -4.51 -2.60 10.09
C ILE A 104 -3.02 -2.46 10.44
N ALA A 105 -2.38 -1.35 10.10
CA ALA A 105 -0.96 -1.14 10.36
C ALA A 105 -0.66 0.17 11.11
N ILE A 106 -1.65 1.04 11.30
CA ILE A 106 -1.54 2.26 12.10
C ILE A 106 -2.86 2.48 12.85
N ASP A 107 -2.77 2.68 14.16
CA ASP A 107 -3.87 3.04 15.06
C ASP A 107 -5.11 2.12 14.98
N SER A 108 -4.87 0.85 14.67
CA SER A 108 -5.87 -0.22 14.71
C SER A 108 -6.27 -0.55 16.16
N GLU A 109 -7.50 -1.04 16.34
CA GLU A 109 -7.96 -1.63 17.61
C GLU A 109 -7.17 -2.89 18.01
N HIS A 110 -6.47 -3.51 17.06
CA HIS A 110 -5.67 -4.71 17.29
C HIS A 110 -4.20 -4.50 16.92
N ASP A 111 -3.32 -5.27 17.56
CA ASP A 111 -1.91 -5.39 17.16
C ASP A 111 -1.74 -6.46 16.07
N TYR A 112 -1.34 -6.05 14.87
CA TYR A 112 -1.11 -6.94 13.73
C TYR A 112 0.35 -7.39 13.58
N ASP A 113 1.28 -6.95 14.44
CA ASP A 113 2.66 -7.44 14.40
C ASP A 113 2.76 -8.98 14.45
N PRO A 114 1.94 -9.72 15.23
CA PRO A 114 1.89 -11.18 15.17
C PRO A 114 1.54 -11.75 13.79
N VAL A 115 0.74 -11.03 12.98
CA VAL A 115 0.40 -11.45 11.61
C VAL A 115 1.58 -11.28 10.67
N TRP A 116 2.31 -10.16 10.79
CA TRP A 116 3.53 -9.92 10.02
C TRP A 116 4.62 -10.92 10.39
N GLU A 117 4.79 -11.21 11.68
CA GLU A 117 5.66 -12.27 12.18
C GLU A 117 5.29 -13.63 11.58
N LYS A 118 4.00 -13.96 11.51
CA LYS A 118 3.53 -15.19 10.89
C LYS A 118 3.84 -15.26 9.39
N CYS A 119 3.68 -14.14 8.67
CA CYS A 119 4.06 -14.06 7.26
C CYS A 119 5.57 -14.32 7.06
N ARG A 120 6.41 -13.77 7.94
CA ARG A 120 7.85 -14.05 7.96
C ARG A 120 8.16 -15.52 8.22
N GLU A 121 7.55 -16.10 9.25
CA GLU A 121 7.72 -17.51 9.61
C GLU A 121 7.37 -18.44 8.44
N LEU A 122 6.23 -18.17 7.78
CA LEU A 122 5.74 -18.95 6.66
C LEU A 122 6.41 -18.60 5.32
N ARG A 123 7.26 -17.57 5.29
CA ARG A 123 7.89 -17.02 4.09
C ARG A 123 6.86 -16.68 3.01
N ILE A 124 5.84 -15.94 3.41
CA ILE A 124 4.77 -15.46 2.53
C ILE A 124 4.87 -13.95 2.44
N ALA A 125 5.00 -13.43 1.22
CA ALA A 125 4.96 -12.00 0.96
C ALA A 125 3.49 -11.51 0.95
N PRO A 126 3.10 -10.57 1.84
CA PRO A 126 1.75 -10.02 1.83
C PRO A 126 1.43 -9.30 0.51
N SER A 127 0.24 -9.52 -0.03
CA SER A 127 -0.29 -8.71 -1.13
C SER A 127 -1.71 -8.24 -0.85
N PHE A 128 -2.02 -7.01 -1.24
CA PHE A 128 -3.29 -6.35 -1.01
C PHE A 128 -3.95 -6.02 -2.34
N HIS A 129 -5.23 -6.40 -2.44
CA HIS A 129 -6.05 -6.16 -3.63
C HIS A 129 -7.43 -5.70 -3.18
N ASN A 130 -7.49 -4.43 -2.77
CA ASN A 130 -8.61 -3.89 -2.01
C ASN A 130 -9.19 -2.69 -2.75
N GLY A 131 -10.50 -2.70 -2.99
CA GLY A 131 -11.17 -1.56 -3.63
C GLY A 131 -11.78 -0.57 -2.64
N ALA A 132 -11.67 0.74 -2.93
CA ALA A 132 -12.31 1.81 -2.16
C ALA A 132 -13.62 2.36 -2.79
N ARG A 133 -14.29 1.59 -3.65
CA ARG A 133 -15.63 1.96 -4.13
C ARG A 133 -16.59 2.07 -2.94
N SER A 134 -17.44 3.08 -2.94
CA SER A 134 -18.36 3.40 -1.83
C SER A 134 -17.67 3.83 -0.52
N ILE A 135 -16.39 4.19 -0.58
CA ILE A 135 -15.63 4.76 0.54
C ILE A 135 -15.38 6.25 0.26
N LEU A 136 -15.59 7.10 1.28
CA LEU A 136 -15.38 8.55 1.22
C LEU A 136 -16.09 9.20 0.01
N LEU A 137 -15.32 9.86 -0.87
CA LEU A 137 -15.81 10.62 -2.00
C LEU A 137 -16.18 9.76 -3.21
N ARG A 138 -16.12 8.42 -3.13
CA ARG A 138 -16.40 7.48 -4.23
C ARG A 138 -17.81 6.89 -4.16
N ASN A 139 -18.79 7.76 -4.02
CA ASN A 139 -20.18 7.43 -3.69
C ASN A 139 -21.21 8.08 -4.62
N SER A 140 -20.86 8.36 -5.88
CA SER A 140 -21.83 8.84 -6.86
C SER A 140 -22.95 7.81 -7.03
N PRO A 141 -24.23 8.17 -6.83
CA PRO A 141 -25.34 7.24 -6.95
C PRO A 141 -25.64 6.85 -8.41
N SER A 142 -25.07 7.57 -9.39
CA SER A 142 -25.42 7.44 -10.80
C SER A 142 -24.23 7.28 -11.75
N ASN A 143 -22.98 7.36 -11.26
CA ASN A 143 -21.81 7.32 -12.13
C ASN A 143 -20.79 6.26 -11.66
N PHE A 144 -20.73 5.15 -12.41
CA PHE A 144 -19.78 4.06 -12.17
C PHE A 144 -18.32 4.53 -12.28
N CYS A 145 -17.95 5.24 -13.34
CA CYS A 145 -16.56 5.64 -13.58
C CYS A 145 -16.04 6.56 -12.47
N TYR A 146 -16.87 7.47 -11.96
CA TYR A 146 -16.51 8.32 -10.82
C TYR A 146 -16.17 7.47 -9.57
N ASN A 147 -16.93 6.40 -9.32
CA ASN A 147 -16.65 5.50 -8.20
C ASN A 147 -15.46 4.59 -8.48
N HIS A 148 -15.28 4.17 -9.73
CA HIS A 148 -14.34 3.14 -10.15
C HIS A 148 -12.91 3.69 -10.38
N ILE A 149 -12.72 4.75 -11.17
CA ILE A 149 -11.38 5.21 -11.56
C ILE A 149 -10.52 5.56 -10.33
N GLY A 150 -9.40 4.85 -10.15
CA GLY A 150 -8.45 5.06 -9.05
C GLY A 150 -8.89 4.53 -7.68
N HIS A 151 -9.93 3.70 -7.61
CA HIS A 151 -10.42 3.18 -6.33
C HIS A 151 -9.46 2.18 -5.67
N PHE A 152 -8.69 1.41 -6.47
CA PHE A 152 -7.65 0.52 -5.96
C PHE A 152 -6.43 1.33 -5.53
N ALA A 153 -5.98 2.30 -6.34
CA ALA A 153 -4.93 3.25 -5.98
C ALA A 153 -5.19 3.89 -4.61
N SER A 154 -6.40 4.40 -4.36
CA SER A 154 -6.77 5.03 -3.09
C SER A 154 -6.69 4.08 -1.89
N ALA A 155 -7.12 2.82 -2.04
CA ALA A 155 -7.04 1.84 -0.97
C ALA A 155 -5.59 1.39 -0.71
N SER A 156 -4.84 1.16 -1.78
CA SER A 156 -3.42 0.81 -1.76
C SER A 156 -2.57 1.89 -1.12
N GLU A 157 -2.82 3.17 -1.45
CA GLU A 157 -2.15 4.32 -0.86
C GLU A 157 -2.39 4.40 0.66
N ALA A 158 -3.63 4.21 1.10
CA ALA A 158 -3.97 4.20 2.52
C ALA A 158 -3.24 3.06 3.26
N MET A 159 -3.22 1.85 2.68
CA MET A 159 -2.54 0.69 3.25
C MET A 159 -1.01 0.88 3.28
N ALA A 160 -0.40 1.37 2.20
CA ALA A 160 1.03 1.62 2.11
C ALA A 160 1.50 2.67 3.12
N LYS A 161 0.73 3.76 3.29
CA LYS A 161 0.97 4.76 4.34
C LYS A 161 0.89 4.14 5.73
N ALA A 162 -0.14 3.33 5.99
CA ALA A 162 -0.30 2.67 7.28
C ALA A 162 0.87 1.73 7.60
N LEU A 163 1.36 0.95 6.62
CA LEU A 163 2.55 0.10 6.81
C LEU A 163 3.80 0.93 7.08
N PHE A 164 3.99 2.04 6.35
CA PHE A 164 5.15 2.91 6.50
C PHE A 164 5.15 3.66 7.83
N PHE A 165 4.13 4.47 8.09
CA PHE A 165 4.00 5.26 9.33
C PHE A 165 3.71 4.40 10.56
N GLY A 166 3.10 3.23 10.36
CA GLY A 166 3.02 2.18 11.38
C GLY A 166 4.38 1.60 11.78
N GLY A 167 5.43 1.85 11.00
CA GLY A 167 6.79 1.33 11.23
C GLY A 167 6.95 -0.15 10.90
N VAL A 168 6.00 -0.76 10.17
CA VAL A 168 6.00 -2.20 9.86
C VAL A 168 7.22 -2.57 9.03
N THR A 169 7.54 -1.83 7.98
CA THR A 169 8.72 -2.09 7.14
C THR A 169 10.05 -1.87 7.88
N ARG A 170 10.04 -1.13 9.00
CA ARG A 170 11.20 -0.99 9.88
C ARG A 170 11.34 -2.18 10.83
N ARG A 171 10.24 -2.73 11.34
CA ARG A 171 10.24 -3.90 12.24
C ARG A 171 10.43 -5.22 11.50
N PHE A 172 9.93 -5.32 10.27
CA PHE A 172 10.00 -6.48 9.40
C PHE A 172 10.68 -6.13 8.05
N PRO A 173 11.95 -5.70 8.06
CA PRO A 173 12.66 -5.26 6.86
C PRO A 173 12.93 -6.36 5.84
N GLU A 174 12.64 -7.62 6.14
CA GLU A 174 12.75 -8.79 5.27
C GLU A 174 11.45 -9.07 4.49
N LEU A 175 10.32 -8.49 4.88
CA LEU A 175 9.06 -8.67 4.18
C LEU A 175 8.91 -7.68 3.03
N ASN A 176 8.38 -8.19 1.93
CA ASN A 176 7.93 -7.39 0.80
C ASN A 176 6.39 -7.33 0.79
N PHE A 177 5.84 -6.20 0.37
CA PHE A 177 4.40 -5.96 0.31
C PHE A 177 4.01 -5.53 -1.10
N ALA A 178 2.97 -6.16 -1.67
CA ALA A 178 2.44 -5.77 -2.97
C ALA A 178 1.06 -5.11 -2.86
N PHE A 179 0.81 -4.16 -3.75
CA PHE A 179 -0.46 -3.45 -3.91
C PHE A 179 -0.91 -3.58 -5.36
N LEU A 180 -2.06 -4.20 -5.59
CA LEU A 180 -2.46 -4.70 -6.92
C LEU A 180 -3.58 -3.85 -7.54
N GLU A 181 -3.61 -3.80 -8.88
CA GLU A 181 -4.63 -3.15 -9.72
C GLU A 181 -4.79 -1.64 -9.47
N GLY A 182 -3.73 -1.00 -8.98
CA GLY A 182 -3.75 0.43 -8.60
C GLY A 182 -2.84 1.31 -9.46
N GLY A 183 -2.11 0.72 -10.41
CA GLY A 183 -0.98 1.36 -11.08
C GLY A 183 0.10 1.85 -10.11
N VAL A 184 1.08 2.60 -10.64
CA VAL A 184 2.24 3.09 -9.85
C VAL A 184 2.27 4.61 -9.64
N GLY A 185 1.39 5.37 -10.30
CA GLY A 185 1.39 6.83 -10.21
C GLY A 185 1.25 7.36 -8.78
N TRP A 186 0.29 6.83 -8.01
CA TRP A 186 0.08 7.19 -6.61
C TRP A 186 1.30 6.84 -5.73
N ALA A 187 2.01 5.76 -6.05
CA ALA A 187 3.17 5.31 -5.29
C ALA A 187 4.38 6.24 -5.50
N CYS A 188 4.59 6.71 -6.73
CA CYS A 188 5.63 7.70 -7.03
C CYS A 188 5.37 9.01 -6.27
N SER A 189 4.13 9.50 -6.31
CA SER A 189 3.71 10.69 -5.54
C SER A 189 3.90 10.49 -4.05
N LEU A 190 3.43 9.35 -3.50
CA LEU A 190 3.57 9.04 -2.08
C LEU A 190 5.05 9.00 -1.67
N TYR A 191 5.94 8.41 -2.46
CA TYR A 191 7.36 8.37 -2.16
C TYR A 191 7.98 9.78 -2.06
N ALA A 192 7.63 10.67 -2.99
CA ALA A 192 8.05 12.07 -2.95
C ALA A 192 7.47 12.82 -1.75
N ASP A 193 6.20 12.61 -1.45
CA ASP A 193 5.52 13.24 -0.33
C ASP A 193 6.10 12.79 1.00
N LEU A 194 6.40 11.49 1.18
CA LEU A 194 7.01 10.98 2.41
C LEU A 194 8.34 11.67 2.72
N ILE A 195 9.19 11.89 1.72
CA ILE A 195 10.47 12.57 1.90
C ILE A 195 10.25 14.07 2.15
N GLY A 196 9.42 14.71 1.33
CA GLY A 196 9.17 16.15 1.43
C GLY A 196 8.47 16.54 2.75
N HIS A 197 7.65 15.67 3.31
CA HIS A 197 7.00 15.90 4.61
C HIS A 197 7.93 15.61 5.78
N TRP A 198 8.85 14.65 5.68
CA TRP A 198 9.84 14.40 6.73
C TRP A 198 10.75 15.60 7.00
N GLU A 199 11.10 16.35 5.95
CA GLU A 199 11.82 17.62 6.04
C GLU A 199 11.05 18.74 6.76
N LYS A 200 9.77 18.51 7.07
CA LYS A 200 8.87 19.46 7.76
C LYS A 200 8.30 18.92 9.08
N ARG A 201 8.19 17.60 9.22
CA ARG A 201 7.41 16.93 10.27
C ARG A 201 8.20 15.95 11.14
N SER A 202 9.50 15.77 10.86
CA SER A 202 10.40 15.13 11.82
C SER A 202 10.62 16.01 13.06
N ARG A 203 11.03 15.43 14.18
CA ARG A 203 11.27 16.20 15.41
C ARG A 203 12.19 17.40 15.21
N GLN A 204 13.28 17.19 14.46
CA GLN A 204 14.24 18.25 14.17
C GLN A 204 13.65 19.32 13.25
N ALA A 205 12.87 18.92 12.23
CA ALA A 205 12.26 19.85 11.29
C ALA A 205 11.19 20.74 11.95
N LEU A 206 10.44 20.20 12.91
CA LEU A 206 9.43 20.95 13.66
C LEU A 206 10.02 22.13 14.44
N GLU A 207 11.31 22.09 14.78
CA GLU A 207 12.00 23.24 15.38
C GLU A 207 12.04 24.47 14.45
N ASN A 208 11.88 24.31 13.14
CA ASN A 208 11.76 25.43 12.20
C ASN A 208 10.40 26.13 12.28
N THR A 209 9.36 25.42 12.73
CA THR A 209 8.00 25.92 12.91
C THR A 209 7.61 26.00 14.38
N ASN A 210 8.58 25.91 15.30
CA ASN A 210 8.32 25.99 16.73
C ASN A 210 7.84 27.41 17.09
N PRO A 211 6.60 27.59 17.56
CA PRO A 211 6.06 28.92 17.88
C PRO A 211 6.89 29.69 18.91
N GLU A 212 7.56 28.99 19.84
CA GLU A 212 8.42 29.61 20.86
C GLU A 212 9.66 30.29 20.28
N ARG A 213 10.06 29.93 19.05
CA ARG A 213 11.22 30.52 18.36
C ARG A 213 10.88 31.73 17.51
N LEU A 214 9.61 32.12 17.43
CA LEU A 214 9.19 33.25 16.63
C LEU A 214 9.68 34.57 17.24
N ASP A 215 10.60 35.26 16.55
CA ASP A 215 10.98 36.63 16.89
C ASP A 215 9.88 37.60 16.46
N ARG A 216 8.93 37.83 17.36
CA ARG A 216 7.80 38.75 17.18
C ARG A 216 8.26 40.19 16.92
N THR A 217 9.42 40.59 17.45
CA THR A 217 9.95 41.95 17.27
C THR A 217 10.47 42.14 15.85
N ALA A 218 11.27 41.20 15.35
CA ALA A 218 11.75 41.21 13.97
C ALA A 218 10.59 41.11 12.96
N LEU A 219 9.59 40.27 13.25
CA LEU A 219 8.38 40.14 12.44
C LEU A 219 7.63 41.49 12.34
N LEU A 220 7.42 42.17 13.47
CA LEU A 220 6.78 43.49 13.48
C LEU A 220 7.61 44.52 12.69
N ALA A 221 8.93 44.55 12.86
CA ALA A 221 9.80 45.46 12.11
C ALA A 221 9.72 45.23 10.59
N LEU A 222 9.62 43.97 10.14
CA LEU A 222 9.41 43.62 8.74
C LEU A 222 8.03 44.07 8.23
N ALA A 223 6.98 43.84 9.03
CA ALA A 223 5.64 44.29 8.71
C ALA A 223 5.56 45.81 8.60
N GLU A 224 6.20 46.56 9.50
CA GLU A 224 6.26 48.04 9.45
C GLU A 224 7.04 48.55 8.23
N LYS A 225 8.07 47.81 7.79
CA LYS A 225 8.90 48.21 6.65
C LYS A 225 8.23 47.93 5.29
N TYR A 226 7.52 46.81 5.17
CA TYR A 226 7.07 46.30 3.87
C TYR A 226 5.55 46.06 3.76
N GLY A 227 4.84 45.99 4.88
CA GLY A 227 3.41 45.68 4.94
C GLY A 227 2.51 46.91 4.75
N SER A 228 1.22 46.64 4.51
CA SER A 228 0.18 47.68 4.60
C SER A 228 -0.16 47.96 6.07
N ALA A 229 -0.81 49.10 6.34
CA ALA A 229 -1.28 49.43 7.69
C ALA A 229 -2.14 48.30 8.31
N THR A 230 -2.98 47.65 7.50
CA THR A 230 -3.81 46.51 7.94
C THR A 230 -2.97 45.33 8.41
N VAL A 231 -1.86 45.02 7.71
CA VAL A 231 -0.95 43.92 8.10
C VAL A 231 -0.18 44.28 9.37
N VAL A 232 0.30 45.52 9.47
CA VAL A 232 1.00 46.00 10.68
C VAL A 232 0.09 45.90 11.90
N ASP A 233 -1.15 46.37 11.79
CA ASP A 233 -2.09 46.34 12.90
C ASP A 233 -2.47 44.91 13.28
N ALA A 234 -2.60 44.00 12.31
CA ALA A 234 -2.84 42.57 12.58
C ALA A 234 -1.70 41.92 13.36
N VAL A 235 -0.44 42.15 12.94
CA VAL A 235 0.75 41.64 13.63
C VAL A 235 0.86 42.20 15.06
N ARG A 236 0.57 43.49 15.26
CA ARG A 236 0.53 44.11 16.61
C ARG A 236 -0.52 43.49 17.52
N ARG A 237 -1.66 43.07 16.95
CA ARG A 237 -2.73 42.36 17.67
C ARG A 237 -2.43 40.87 17.90
N GLY A 238 -1.34 40.33 17.34
CA GLY A 238 -1.03 38.91 17.43
C GLY A 238 -1.87 38.02 16.52
N GLU A 239 -2.61 38.59 15.56
CA GLU A 239 -3.50 37.82 14.68
C GLU A 239 -2.70 36.83 13.83
N GLY A 240 -3.02 35.54 13.94
CA GLY A 240 -2.30 34.46 13.26
C GLY A 240 -0.95 34.09 13.88
N LEU A 241 -0.59 34.66 15.04
CA LEU A 241 0.66 34.37 15.77
C LEU A 241 0.43 33.55 17.05
N ASP A 242 -0.82 33.35 17.44
CA ASP A 242 -1.20 32.55 18.59
C ASP A 242 -1.59 31.14 18.12
N ASP A 243 -0.83 30.15 18.58
CA ASP A 243 -1.32 28.79 18.77
C ASP A 243 -2.10 28.80 20.10
N ASN A 244 -3.31 28.24 20.12
CA ASN A 244 -4.15 28.18 21.32
C ASN A 244 -3.56 27.24 22.42
N GLY A 245 -2.27 26.89 22.35
CA GLY A 245 -1.53 26.06 23.30
C GLY A 245 -1.99 24.60 23.34
N ASN A 246 -2.99 24.25 22.53
CA ASN A 246 -3.62 22.94 22.43
C ASN A 246 -3.62 22.39 20.99
N GLY A 247 -2.89 23.03 20.07
CA GLY A 247 -2.87 22.67 18.64
C GLY A 247 -2.32 21.27 18.33
N THR A 248 -1.66 20.63 19.29
CA THR A 248 -1.17 19.25 19.14
C THR A 248 -2.20 18.18 19.50
N GLY A 249 -3.36 18.57 20.06
CA GLY A 249 -4.39 17.62 20.47
C GLY A 249 -3.97 16.66 21.60
N GLY A 250 -2.92 16.98 22.37
CA GLY A 250 -2.38 16.13 23.43
C GLY A 250 -1.41 15.05 22.96
N VAL A 251 -0.95 15.10 21.71
CA VAL A 251 0.10 14.22 21.19
C VAL A 251 1.43 14.54 21.88
N GLU A 252 2.00 13.55 22.59
CA GLU A 252 3.27 13.71 23.31
C GLU A 252 4.48 13.71 22.36
N ASP A 253 4.53 12.75 21.43
CA ASP A 253 5.58 12.67 20.41
C ASP A 253 5.08 13.29 19.10
N LEU A 254 5.51 14.52 18.84
CA LEU A 254 5.14 15.28 17.65
C LEU A 254 5.83 14.80 16.37
N ASP A 255 6.80 13.87 16.46
CA ASP A 255 7.45 13.30 15.29
C ASP A 255 6.54 12.25 14.63
N ASP A 256 5.87 12.67 13.55
CA ASP A 256 4.98 11.80 12.77
C ASP A 256 5.71 10.55 12.21
N TYR A 257 7.06 10.56 12.16
CA TYR A 257 7.91 9.48 11.63
C TYR A 257 8.58 8.64 12.73
N SER A 258 8.25 8.86 14.01
CA SER A 258 8.95 8.21 15.14
C SER A 258 8.98 6.69 15.05
N ARG A 259 7.88 6.06 14.62
CA ARG A 259 7.76 4.61 14.40
C ARG A 259 8.65 4.11 13.25
N CYS A 260 8.88 4.94 12.22
CA CYS A 260 9.75 4.63 11.09
C CYS A 260 11.24 4.70 11.48
N LYS A 261 11.59 5.49 12.50
CA LYS A 261 12.98 5.73 12.95
C LYS A 261 13.89 6.16 11.79
N ILE A 262 13.47 7.17 11.03
CA ILE A 262 14.26 7.70 9.91
C ILE A 262 15.45 8.49 10.46
N ALA A 263 16.66 8.03 10.17
CA ALA A 263 17.90 8.72 10.55
C ALA A 263 18.56 9.46 9.38
N ARG A 264 18.25 9.05 8.14
CA ARG A 264 18.85 9.61 6.91
C ARG A 264 17.92 9.38 5.73
N LYS A 265 18.08 10.18 4.66
CA LYS A 265 17.28 10.04 3.43
C LYS A 265 17.31 8.63 2.82
N GLN A 266 18.44 7.92 2.94
CA GLN A 266 18.56 6.54 2.45
C GLN A 266 17.53 5.59 3.08
N ASP A 267 17.06 5.85 4.30
CA ASP A 267 16.09 4.98 4.96
C ASP A 267 14.74 4.97 4.21
N PHE A 268 14.37 6.02 3.48
CA PHE A 268 13.18 5.99 2.63
C PHE A 268 13.31 4.97 1.50
N HIS A 269 14.48 4.89 0.87
CA HIS A 269 14.73 3.86 -0.12
C HIS A 269 14.64 2.47 0.52
N ASP A 270 15.30 2.28 1.66
CA ASP A 270 15.38 0.97 2.32
C ASP A 270 14.03 0.48 2.87
N LEU A 271 13.16 1.39 3.32
CA LEU A 271 11.86 1.08 3.93
C LEU A 271 10.68 1.14 2.96
N TYR A 272 10.80 1.86 1.84
CA TYR A 272 9.74 2.01 0.83
C TYR A 272 10.14 1.33 -0.47
N VAL A 273 11.18 1.83 -1.15
CA VAL A 273 11.59 1.36 -2.48
C VAL A 273 12.03 -0.09 -2.44
N SER A 274 12.71 -0.55 -1.39
CA SER A 274 13.13 -1.95 -1.29
C SER A 274 11.99 -2.91 -0.95
N ARG A 275 10.86 -2.42 -0.42
CA ARG A 275 9.84 -3.27 0.23
C ARG A 275 8.48 -3.25 -0.43
N PHE A 276 8.14 -2.20 -1.17
CA PHE A 276 6.84 -2.05 -1.80
C PHE A 276 6.88 -2.36 -3.29
N TYR A 277 5.89 -3.13 -3.73
CA TYR A 277 5.72 -3.59 -5.11
C TYR A 277 4.32 -3.19 -5.59
N PHE A 278 4.21 -2.79 -6.85
CA PHE A 278 3.00 -2.18 -7.40
C PHE A 278 2.57 -2.93 -8.65
N GLY A 279 1.46 -3.67 -8.55
CA GLY A 279 0.88 -4.38 -9.68
C GLY A 279 0.16 -3.40 -10.58
N CYS A 280 0.55 -3.37 -11.86
CA CYS A 280 0.05 -2.39 -12.82
C CYS A 280 -0.46 -3.07 -14.08
N GLU A 281 -1.56 -2.56 -14.62
CA GLU A 281 -2.15 -2.98 -15.87
C GLU A 281 -1.20 -2.73 -17.05
N ALA A 282 -1.35 -3.51 -18.10
CA ALA A 282 -0.43 -3.55 -19.24
C ALA A 282 -0.36 -2.23 -20.02
N ASP A 283 -1.52 -1.63 -20.26
CA ASP A 283 -1.73 -0.49 -21.14
C ASP A 283 -1.52 0.88 -20.45
N ASP A 284 -1.20 0.90 -19.15
CA ASP A 284 -1.03 2.16 -18.41
C ASP A 284 0.31 2.86 -18.75
N PRO A 285 0.30 4.01 -19.46
CA PRO A 285 1.52 4.77 -19.76
C PRO A 285 2.22 5.31 -18.51
N ILE A 286 1.51 5.44 -17.38
CA ILE A 286 2.06 5.92 -16.10
C ILE A 286 3.02 4.90 -15.49
N ASN A 287 3.02 3.64 -15.94
CA ASN A 287 4.02 2.64 -15.55
C ASN A 287 5.46 3.14 -15.71
N ALA A 288 5.70 3.96 -16.74
CA ALA A 288 7.01 4.57 -16.98
C ALA A 288 7.51 5.50 -15.87
N TRP A 289 6.61 6.05 -15.04
CA TRP A 289 6.99 6.91 -13.92
C TRP A 289 7.81 6.16 -12.88
N ALA A 290 7.55 4.87 -12.67
CA ALA A 290 8.32 4.04 -11.75
C ALA A 290 9.81 3.99 -12.12
N PHE A 291 10.12 4.06 -13.42
CA PHE A 291 11.47 3.91 -13.96
C PHE A 291 12.17 5.25 -14.26
N ASN A 292 11.43 6.37 -14.17
CA ASN A 292 11.94 7.70 -14.44
C ASN A 292 12.80 8.24 -13.28
N ARG A 293 14.09 7.88 -13.29
CA ARG A 293 15.09 8.34 -12.32
C ARG A 293 15.19 9.87 -12.19
N ARG A 294 14.81 10.65 -13.20
CA ARG A 294 14.88 12.11 -13.12
C ARG A 294 13.71 12.71 -12.34
N ALA A 295 12.56 12.04 -12.33
CA ALA A 295 11.36 12.49 -11.65
C ALA A 295 11.31 12.01 -10.19
N ASN A 296 11.75 10.78 -9.94
CA ASN A 296 11.67 10.20 -8.60
C ASN A 296 12.80 10.72 -7.69
N PRO A 297 12.50 11.12 -6.45
CA PRO A 297 13.52 11.49 -5.48
C PRO A 297 14.63 10.44 -5.35
N MET A 298 15.84 10.89 -5.05
CA MET A 298 17.02 10.03 -4.91
C MET A 298 17.35 9.20 -6.16
N ASN A 299 16.81 9.58 -7.33
CA ASN A 299 16.91 8.82 -8.57
C ASN A 299 16.36 7.39 -8.46
N ALA A 300 15.37 7.17 -7.59
CA ALA A 300 14.83 5.86 -7.32
C ALA A 300 14.10 5.26 -8.53
N ARG A 301 14.18 3.93 -8.66
CA ARG A 301 13.25 3.13 -9.47
C ARG A 301 12.32 2.38 -8.54
N LEU A 302 11.01 2.54 -8.72
CA LEU A 302 10.01 1.83 -7.92
C LEU A 302 9.73 0.46 -8.53
N ASN A 303 9.31 -0.51 -7.71
CA ASN A 303 9.08 -1.88 -8.17
C ASN A 303 7.67 -2.05 -8.77
N ALA A 304 7.39 -1.31 -9.86
CA ALA A 304 6.24 -1.60 -10.70
C ALA A 304 6.42 -2.96 -11.36
N PHE A 305 5.38 -3.80 -11.37
CA PHE A 305 5.40 -5.05 -12.10
C PHE A 305 4.07 -5.31 -12.81
N PHE A 306 4.19 -6.05 -13.91
CA PHE A 306 3.08 -6.37 -14.80
C PHE A 306 1.98 -7.18 -14.11
N SER A 307 0.74 -6.74 -14.29
CA SER A 307 -0.49 -7.46 -13.98
C SER A 307 -1.38 -7.41 -15.23
N SER A 308 -1.87 -8.57 -15.66
CA SER A 308 -2.58 -8.67 -16.93
C SER A 308 -4.05 -8.26 -16.88
N ASP A 309 -4.64 -8.31 -15.68
CA ASP A 309 -6.07 -8.13 -15.40
C ASP A 309 -7.09 -8.91 -16.28
N ILE A 310 -6.61 -9.98 -16.95
CA ILE A 310 -7.43 -10.89 -17.76
C ILE A 310 -8.66 -11.36 -17.00
N GLY A 311 -9.83 -11.17 -17.62
CA GLY A 311 -11.13 -11.50 -17.05
C GLY A 311 -11.97 -10.28 -16.69
N HIS A 312 -11.42 -9.07 -16.77
CA HIS A 312 -12.13 -7.81 -16.59
C HIS A 312 -12.48 -7.10 -17.91
N PHE A 313 -13.20 -5.97 -17.81
CA PHE A 313 -13.86 -5.32 -18.95
C PHE A 313 -12.90 -4.52 -19.83
N ASP A 314 -11.76 -4.15 -19.27
CA ASP A 314 -10.63 -3.43 -19.86
C ASP A 314 -9.68 -4.36 -20.62
N VAL A 315 -9.83 -5.69 -20.49
CA VAL A 315 -9.09 -6.70 -21.26
C VAL A 315 -10.06 -7.45 -22.19
N PRO A 316 -10.44 -6.86 -23.34
CA PRO A 316 -11.37 -7.48 -24.28
C PRO A 316 -10.77 -8.68 -25.02
N ASP A 317 -9.45 -8.67 -25.25
CA ASP A 317 -8.71 -9.78 -25.86
C ASP A 317 -7.45 -10.08 -25.03
N MET A 318 -7.33 -11.33 -24.57
CA MET A 318 -6.17 -11.77 -23.79
C MET A 318 -4.88 -11.83 -24.63
N THR A 319 -4.97 -11.83 -25.97
CA THR A 319 -3.77 -11.86 -26.82
C THR A 319 -3.05 -10.51 -26.89
N ASP A 320 -3.74 -9.43 -26.54
CA ASP A 320 -3.25 -8.07 -26.73
C ASP A 320 -2.49 -7.55 -25.51
N VAL A 321 -2.71 -8.14 -24.32
CA VAL A 321 -2.12 -7.69 -23.04
C VAL A 321 -0.59 -7.57 -23.08
N VAL A 322 0.12 -8.57 -23.60
CA VAL A 322 1.60 -8.52 -23.68
C VAL A 322 2.09 -7.56 -24.77
N PRO A 323 1.52 -7.57 -25.99
CA PRO A 323 1.77 -6.52 -26.98
C PRO A 323 1.56 -5.10 -26.45
N GLU A 324 0.43 -4.81 -25.78
CA GLU A 324 0.09 -3.52 -25.21
C GLU A 324 1.12 -3.07 -24.16
N ALA A 325 1.58 -3.98 -23.30
CA ALA A 325 2.66 -3.66 -22.37
C ALA A 325 3.96 -3.25 -23.09
N TYR A 326 4.26 -3.86 -24.25
CA TYR A 326 5.47 -3.55 -25.02
C TYR A 326 5.38 -2.18 -25.73
N GLU A 327 4.18 -1.62 -25.92
CA GLU A 327 4.00 -0.28 -26.48
C GLU A 327 4.73 0.79 -25.65
N LEU A 328 4.93 0.58 -24.34
CA LEU A 328 5.75 1.46 -23.51
C LEU A 328 7.20 1.58 -24.02
N VAL A 329 7.75 0.51 -24.60
CA VAL A 329 9.07 0.50 -25.24
C VAL A 329 9.00 1.13 -26.61
N GLU A 330 8.00 0.76 -27.42
CA GLU A 330 7.83 1.30 -28.79
C GLU A 330 7.61 2.82 -28.79
N HIS A 331 6.89 3.34 -27.80
CA HIS A 331 6.68 4.76 -27.57
C HIS A 331 7.87 5.46 -26.89
N GLY A 332 8.94 4.73 -26.56
CA GLY A 332 10.15 5.29 -25.94
C GLY A 332 9.97 5.74 -24.49
N LEU A 333 8.95 5.25 -23.80
CA LEU A 333 8.70 5.53 -22.38
C LEU A 333 9.55 4.65 -21.47
N LEU A 334 9.81 3.40 -21.87
CA LEU A 334 10.68 2.45 -21.20
C LEU A 334 11.84 2.02 -22.09
N THR A 335 12.98 1.68 -21.47
CA THR A 335 14.04 0.92 -22.14
C THR A 335 13.76 -0.58 -22.08
N ASP A 336 14.44 -1.39 -22.90
CA ASP A 336 14.33 -2.86 -22.82
C ASP A 336 14.68 -3.42 -21.43
N ASP A 337 15.64 -2.79 -20.74
CA ASP A 337 16.01 -3.14 -19.37
C ASP A 337 14.90 -2.81 -18.37
N ASP A 338 14.23 -1.66 -18.52
CA ASP A 338 13.09 -1.29 -17.69
C ASP A 338 11.90 -2.22 -17.95
N PHE A 339 11.66 -2.57 -19.20
CA PHE A 339 10.60 -3.51 -19.58
C PHE A 339 10.86 -4.91 -19.03
N ARG A 340 12.11 -5.41 -19.07
CA ARG A 340 12.47 -6.67 -18.40
C ARG A 340 12.17 -6.62 -16.91
N ASP A 341 12.48 -5.50 -16.26
CA ASP A 341 12.25 -5.36 -14.82
C ASP A 341 10.76 -5.32 -14.48
N PHE A 342 9.97 -4.61 -15.29
CA PHE A 342 8.52 -4.54 -15.19
C PHE A 342 7.84 -5.89 -15.42
N MET A 343 8.21 -6.60 -16.50
CA MET A 343 7.56 -7.86 -16.90
C MET A 343 7.99 -9.07 -16.06
N PHE A 344 9.19 -9.04 -15.47
CA PHE A 344 9.78 -10.24 -14.87
C PHE A 344 10.55 -9.98 -13.58
N THR A 345 11.59 -9.14 -13.59
CA THR A 345 12.53 -9.03 -12.45
C THR A 345 11.83 -8.63 -11.15
N ASN A 346 10.96 -7.61 -11.20
CA ASN A 346 10.28 -7.10 -10.00
C ASN A 346 9.30 -8.12 -9.43
N ALA A 347 8.55 -8.83 -10.28
CA ALA A 347 7.66 -9.91 -9.87
C ALA A 347 8.44 -11.06 -9.21
N VAL A 348 9.56 -11.48 -9.79
CA VAL A 348 10.42 -12.51 -9.21
C VAL A 348 10.97 -12.08 -7.85
N ARG A 349 11.44 -10.84 -7.71
CA ARG A 349 11.98 -10.32 -6.45
C ARG A 349 10.92 -10.22 -5.36
N PHE A 350 9.69 -9.82 -5.71
CA PHE A 350 8.59 -9.70 -4.74
C PHE A 350 8.42 -10.99 -3.90
N TRP A 351 8.21 -12.12 -4.57
CA TRP A 351 8.04 -13.42 -3.89
C TRP A 351 9.37 -14.08 -3.51
N GLY A 352 10.37 -14.02 -4.39
CA GLY A 352 11.62 -14.78 -4.27
C GLY A 352 12.58 -14.27 -3.19
N GLU A 353 12.56 -12.97 -2.88
CA GLU A 353 13.37 -12.42 -1.78
C GLU A 353 12.83 -12.86 -0.42
N VAL A 354 11.51 -13.02 -0.28
CA VAL A 354 10.86 -13.51 0.95
C VAL A 354 10.95 -15.04 1.04
N ASN A 355 10.79 -15.72 -0.10
CA ASN A 355 10.85 -17.17 -0.20
C ASN A 355 11.75 -17.62 -1.37
N PRO A 356 13.02 -17.97 -1.11
CA PRO A 356 13.94 -18.46 -2.14
C PRO A 356 13.47 -19.73 -2.86
N ASP A 357 12.51 -20.46 -2.28
CA ASP A 357 11.94 -21.69 -2.83
C ASP A 357 10.59 -21.45 -3.55
N PHE A 358 10.18 -20.19 -3.72
CA PHE A 358 8.87 -19.86 -4.31
C PHE A 358 8.68 -20.48 -5.69
N PHE A 359 9.66 -20.27 -6.59
CA PHE A 359 9.61 -20.72 -7.98
C PHE A 359 10.12 -22.15 -8.21
N LYS A 360 10.52 -22.88 -7.17
CA LYS A 360 10.94 -24.28 -7.31
C LYS A 360 9.81 -25.15 -7.85
N GLY A 361 10.11 -25.97 -8.85
CA GLY A 361 9.16 -26.84 -9.55
C GLY A 361 8.29 -26.12 -10.58
N THR A 362 8.52 -24.83 -10.84
CA THR A 362 7.79 -24.06 -11.85
C THR A 362 8.54 -24.00 -13.16
N VAL A 363 7.85 -23.67 -14.25
CA VAL A 363 8.45 -23.55 -15.59
C VAL A 363 9.45 -22.39 -15.74
N ILE A 364 9.51 -21.49 -14.75
CA ILE A 364 10.44 -20.35 -14.72
C ILE A 364 11.51 -20.48 -13.62
N GLU A 365 11.64 -21.66 -12.98
CA GLU A 365 12.57 -21.88 -11.86
C GLU A 365 13.99 -21.38 -12.15
N LYS A 366 14.53 -21.75 -13.32
CA LYS A 366 15.89 -21.39 -13.73
C LYS A 366 16.06 -19.87 -13.87
N GLN A 367 15.17 -19.22 -14.62
CA GLN A 367 15.23 -17.78 -14.89
C GLN A 367 15.00 -16.98 -13.60
N ALA A 368 14.10 -17.44 -12.73
CA ALA A 368 13.90 -16.82 -11.42
C ALA A 368 15.15 -16.94 -10.53
N ALA A 369 15.81 -18.09 -10.51
CA ALA A 369 17.05 -18.28 -9.77
C ALA A 369 18.19 -17.36 -10.28
N GLU A 370 18.28 -17.15 -11.61
CA GLU A 370 19.23 -16.21 -12.22
C GLU A 370 18.99 -14.76 -11.77
N VAL A 371 17.72 -14.33 -11.64
CA VAL A 371 17.37 -13.01 -11.11
C VAL A 371 17.73 -12.87 -9.64
N LEU A 372 17.43 -13.88 -8.81
CA LEU A 372 17.67 -13.84 -7.37
C LEU A 372 19.16 -13.95 -6.99
N ALA A 373 19.99 -14.47 -7.89
CA ALA A 373 21.45 -14.48 -7.73
C ALA A 373 22.10 -13.11 -7.97
N GLN A 374 21.39 -12.17 -8.62
CA GLN A 374 21.91 -10.84 -8.91
C GLN A 374 21.69 -9.89 -7.73
N PRO A 375 22.69 -9.07 -7.35
CA PRO A 375 22.50 -8.05 -6.33
C PRO A 375 21.45 -7.02 -6.77
N ARG A 376 20.84 -6.36 -5.78
CA ARG A 376 19.79 -5.36 -6.00
C ARG A 376 20.34 -4.03 -6.48
#